data_AF-A0A413VVK9-F1
#
_entry.id   AF-A0A413VVK9-F1
#
_cell.length_a   1.000
_cell.length_b   1.000
_cell.length_c   1.000
_cell.angle_alpha   90.00
_cell.angle_beta   90.00
_cell.angle_gamma   90.00
#
_symmetry.space_group_name_H-M   'P 1'
#
loop_
_entity.id
_entity.type
_entity.pdbx_description
1 polymer ?
#
loop_
_entity_poly.entity_id
_entity_poly.type
_entity_poly.pdbx_seq_one_letter_code
_entity_poly.pdbx_strand_id
1 'polypeptide(L)'
;MKTKIYFTTILVISVLAFFSCDKEDSDTTKPVIDLHEPAEGQALLIGSEKGVHFEMDLSDDVMLKSYKIDIHNNFDHHSHGGTRAEGEGRVPFVFNRSYDVSGKKNVHVHHHDIVIPEDATPGDYHLMVYCTDAAGNETHIARNIVLSTTAEEDHDE
;
A
#
# COMPACT_ATOMS: atom_id res chain seq x y z
N MET A 1 -61.92 -54.41 2.63
CA MET A 1 -61.42 -53.33 1.75
C MET A 1 -60.94 -52.21 2.66
N LYS A 2 -59.61 -52.01 2.80
CA LYS A 2 -58.85 -50.82 2.34
C LYS A 2 -59.53 -49.51 2.83
N THR A 3 -58.95 -48.58 3.61
CA THR A 3 -57.59 -48.02 3.54
C THR A 3 -57.32 -47.01 4.69
N LYS A 4 -56.14 -47.15 5.35
CA LYS A 4 -55.14 -46.14 5.82
C LYS A 4 -55.49 -44.99 6.82
N ILE A 5 -55.13 -45.22 8.09
CA ILE A 5 -53.97 -44.71 8.86
C ILE A 5 -53.32 -43.31 8.55
N TYR A 6 -53.27 -42.50 9.64
CA TYR A 6 -52.32 -41.50 10.21
C TYR A 6 -51.75 -40.32 9.42
N PHE A 7 -51.61 -39.16 10.10
CA PHE A 7 -50.46 -38.23 10.05
C PHE A 7 -50.54 -37.31 11.29
N THR A 8 -50.01 -37.69 12.46
CA THR A 8 -48.60 -37.59 12.90
C THR A 8 -48.05 -36.15 12.80
N THR A 9 -48.01 -35.48 13.94
CA THR A 9 -47.17 -34.31 14.23
C THR A 9 -45.74 -34.53 13.77
N ILE A 10 -45.28 -33.75 12.79
CA ILE A 10 -43.86 -33.66 12.43
C ILE A 10 -43.32 -32.36 13.02
N LEU A 11 -42.59 -32.51 14.12
CA LEU A 11 -41.67 -31.52 14.66
C LEU A 11 -40.49 -31.43 13.69
N VAL A 12 -40.39 -30.34 12.94
CA VAL A 12 -39.22 -30.06 12.08
C VAL A 12 -38.06 -29.64 13.00
N ILE A 13 -37.18 -30.59 13.30
CA ILE A 13 -35.88 -30.31 13.91
C ILE A 13 -35.02 -29.70 12.81
N SER A 14 -34.85 -28.37 12.85
CA SER A 14 -33.87 -27.66 12.06
C SER A 14 -32.48 -28.02 12.60
N VAL A 15 -31.74 -28.82 11.83
CA VAL A 15 -30.32 -29.06 12.07
C VAL A 15 -29.58 -27.82 11.60
N LEU A 16 -29.26 -26.91 12.52
CA LEU A 16 -28.25 -25.89 12.31
C LEU A 16 -26.90 -26.63 12.22
N ALA A 17 -26.49 -26.98 11.01
CA ALA A 17 -25.12 -27.37 10.75
C ALA A 17 -24.24 -26.14 10.93
N PHE A 18 -23.70 -25.96 12.14
CA PHE A 18 -22.55 -25.11 12.34
C PHE A 18 -21.40 -25.77 11.59
N PHE A 19 -21.11 -25.29 10.38
CA PHE A 19 -19.81 -25.50 9.75
C PHE A 19 -18.80 -24.86 10.69
N SER A 20 -18.22 -25.66 11.59
CA SER A 20 -17.01 -25.30 12.28
C SER A 20 -15.99 -25.07 11.17
N CYS A 21 -15.57 -23.82 10.97
CA CYS A 21 -14.39 -23.53 10.18
C CYS A 21 -13.26 -24.36 10.78
N ASP A 22 -12.79 -25.36 10.05
CA ASP A 22 -11.54 -26.02 10.39
C ASP A 22 -10.50 -24.90 10.49
N LYS A 23 -9.85 -24.83 11.65
CA LYS A 23 -8.76 -23.91 11.87
C LYS A 23 -7.57 -24.49 11.11
N GLU A 24 -7.56 -24.31 9.80
CA GLU A 24 -6.30 -24.28 9.09
C GLU A 24 -5.54 -23.09 9.67
N ASP A 25 -4.28 -23.29 10.06
CA ASP A 25 -3.43 -22.22 10.60
C ASP A 25 -3.32 -21.12 9.53
N SER A 26 -4.21 -20.13 9.61
CA SER A 26 -4.23 -19.01 8.69
C SER A 26 -3.01 -18.17 8.97
N ASP A 27 -2.21 -17.92 7.94
CA ASP A 27 -1.04 -17.07 8.05
C ASP A 27 -1.44 -15.66 8.51
N THR A 28 -0.88 -15.24 9.64
CA THR A 28 -1.09 -13.92 10.26
C THR A 28 0.20 -13.12 10.40
N THR A 29 1.33 -13.66 9.92
CA THR A 29 2.59 -12.93 9.92
C THR A 29 2.50 -11.85 8.86
N LYS A 30 2.99 -10.65 9.17
CA LYS A 30 2.98 -9.54 8.22
C LYS A 30 4.28 -9.53 7.42
N PRO A 31 4.24 -9.06 6.15
CA PRO A 31 5.46 -8.86 5.39
C PRO A 31 6.32 -7.76 6.01
N VAL A 32 7.61 -7.78 5.74
CA VAL A 32 8.59 -6.78 6.17
C VAL A 32 8.96 -5.89 4.99
N ILE A 33 9.09 -4.59 5.25
CA ILE A 33 9.59 -3.59 4.31
C ILE A 33 10.88 -3.00 4.90
N ASP A 34 11.97 -3.09 4.15
CA ASP A 34 13.22 -2.38 4.43
C ASP A 34 13.44 -1.33 3.33
N LEU A 35 13.01 -0.09 3.58
CA LEU A 35 13.07 1.01 2.62
C LEU A 35 14.39 1.74 2.74
N HIS A 36 15.21 1.63 1.69
CA HIS A 36 16.54 2.23 1.61
C HIS A 36 16.46 3.67 1.10
N GLU A 37 15.79 3.87 -0.04
CA GLU A 37 15.61 5.18 -0.68
C GLU A 37 14.20 5.36 -1.24
N PRO A 38 13.60 6.57 -1.15
CA PRO A 38 14.16 7.77 -0.53
C PRO A 38 14.28 7.73 1.01
N ALA A 39 15.30 8.41 1.53
CA ALA A 39 15.52 8.60 2.96
C ALA A 39 14.51 9.60 3.57
N GLU A 40 14.39 9.57 4.90
CA GLU A 40 13.55 10.52 5.63
C GLU A 40 14.07 11.95 5.46
N GLY A 41 13.20 12.84 4.98
CA GLY A 41 13.50 14.25 4.71
C GLY A 41 14.24 14.49 3.39
N GLN A 42 14.44 13.48 2.55
CA GLN A 42 15.17 13.64 1.29
C GLN A 42 14.48 14.61 0.35
N ALA A 43 15.27 15.46 -0.32
CA ALA A 43 14.80 16.36 -1.36
C ALA A 43 14.84 15.66 -2.72
N LEU A 44 13.71 15.63 -3.43
CA LEU A 44 13.55 15.00 -4.74
C LEU A 44 13.41 16.07 -5.81
N LEU A 45 14.14 15.91 -6.92
CA LEU A 45 14.17 16.88 -8.00
C LEU A 45 12.90 16.83 -8.85
N ILE A 46 12.22 17.96 -8.92
CA ILE A 46 11.09 18.21 -9.83
C ILE A 46 11.59 18.33 -11.27
N GLY A 47 10.90 17.68 -12.21
CA GLY A 47 11.18 17.79 -13.64
C GLY A 47 12.32 16.93 -14.16
N SER A 48 12.93 16.07 -13.33
CA SER A 48 13.94 15.12 -13.81
C SER A 48 13.29 14.04 -14.71
N GLU A 49 13.86 13.85 -15.90
CA GLU A 49 13.48 12.76 -16.80
C GLU A 49 13.99 11.39 -16.34
N LYS A 50 14.97 11.34 -15.44
CA LYS A 50 15.51 10.08 -14.90
C LYS A 50 14.57 9.41 -13.92
N GLY A 51 13.71 10.18 -13.26
CA GLY A 51 12.85 9.71 -12.18
C GLY A 51 13.59 9.60 -10.85
N VAL A 52 12.83 9.41 -9.78
CA VAL A 52 13.37 9.24 -8.41
C VAL A 52 13.98 7.85 -8.28
N HIS A 53 15.23 7.77 -7.79
CA HIS A 53 15.81 6.50 -7.38
C HIS A 53 15.03 5.93 -6.19
N PHE A 54 14.42 4.76 -6.38
CA PHE A 54 13.62 4.09 -5.38
C PHE A 54 14.16 2.69 -5.15
N GLU A 55 14.56 2.40 -3.91
CA GLU A 55 15.21 1.15 -3.54
C GLU A 55 14.67 0.61 -2.21
N MET A 56 14.28 -0.67 -2.19
CA MET A 56 13.83 -1.35 -0.99
C MET A 56 13.98 -2.87 -1.08
N ASP A 57 13.99 -3.54 0.07
CA ASP A 57 13.81 -4.98 0.18
C ASP A 57 12.45 -5.32 0.82
N LEU A 58 11.77 -6.31 0.24
CA LEU A 58 10.53 -6.87 0.75
C LEU A 58 10.76 -8.33 1.14
N SER A 59 10.19 -8.76 2.27
CA SER A 59 10.20 -10.17 2.65
C SER A 59 8.94 -10.62 3.38
N ASP A 60 8.66 -11.91 3.34
CA ASP A 60 7.54 -12.56 4.03
C ASP A 60 7.90 -14.02 4.36
N ASP A 61 7.32 -14.59 5.42
CA ASP A 61 7.59 -15.98 5.83
C ASP A 61 6.90 -17.00 4.91
N VAL A 62 5.75 -16.67 4.34
CA VAL A 62 4.99 -17.53 3.42
C VAL A 62 5.13 -17.07 1.97
N MET A 63 4.56 -15.93 1.59
CA MET A 63 4.55 -15.44 0.21
C MET A 63 4.04 -14.01 0.08
N LEU A 64 4.80 -13.16 -0.63
CA LEU A 64 4.38 -11.82 -1.01
C LEU A 64 3.31 -11.86 -2.12
N LYS A 65 2.53 -10.77 -2.22
CA LYS A 65 1.56 -10.55 -3.30
C LYS A 65 1.84 -9.28 -4.07
N SER A 66 1.88 -8.15 -3.39
CA SER A 66 1.99 -6.84 -4.04
C SER A 66 2.58 -5.80 -3.12
N TYR A 67 3.15 -4.75 -3.70
CA TYR A 67 3.39 -3.50 -2.99
C TYR A 67 2.72 -2.32 -3.69
N LYS A 68 2.50 -1.23 -2.96
CA LYS A 68 1.94 0.02 -3.48
C LYS A 68 2.76 1.19 -2.97
N ILE A 69 3.11 2.10 -3.86
CA ILE A 69 3.70 3.39 -3.53
C ILE A 69 2.59 4.45 -3.65
N ASP A 70 2.42 5.25 -2.61
CA ASP A 70 1.52 6.39 -2.57
C ASP A 70 2.28 7.66 -2.16
N ILE A 71 2.30 8.67 -3.01
CA ILE A 71 2.87 9.98 -2.73
C ILE A 71 1.77 11.02 -2.82
N HIS A 72 1.63 11.83 -1.77
CA HIS A 72 0.65 12.91 -1.70
C HIS A 72 1.21 14.09 -0.90
N ASN A 73 0.68 15.29 -1.14
CA ASN A 73 1.17 16.50 -0.49
C ASN A 73 0.89 16.50 1.02
N ASN A 74 1.81 17.08 1.79
CA ASN A 74 1.68 17.30 3.23
C ASN A 74 1.66 18.80 3.58
N PHE A 75 1.09 19.62 2.71
CA PHE A 75 1.17 21.08 2.83
C PHE A 75 0.50 21.64 4.09
N ASP A 76 -0.48 20.94 4.66
CA ASP A 76 -1.21 21.38 5.85
C ASP A 76 -0.68 20.76 7.15
N HIS A 77 0.30 19.85 7.06
CA HIS A 77 0.89 19.12 8.19
C HIS A 77 -0.16 18.53 9.15
N HIS A 78 -1.32 18.11 8.62
CA HIS A 78 -2.46 17.62 9.40
C HIS A 78 -3.02 18.61 10.44
N SER A 79 -2.84 19.92 10.25
CA SER A 79 -3.38 20.92 11.16
C SER A 79 -4.92 21.00 11.08
N HIS A 80 -5.61 21.00 12.22
CA HIS A 80 -7.08 21.11 12.31
C HIS A 80 -7.65 22.49 11.90
N GLY A 81 -6.81 23.39 11.39
CA GLY A 81 -7.15 24.77 11.01
C GLY A 81 -6.98 24.98 9.52
N GLY A 82 -7.82 24.30 8.73
CA GLY A 82 -7.80 24.23 7.27
C GLY A 82 -7.10 25.37 6.52
N THR A 83 -5.83 25.15 6.18
CA THR A 83 -5.17 25.87 5.10
C THR A 83 -5.49 25.12 3.82
N ARG A 84 -6.31 25.74 2.97
CA ARG A 84 -6.71 25.23 1.66
C ARG A 84 -5.48 25.03 0.76
N ALA A 85 -4.87 23.86 0.83
CA ALA A 85 -3.80 23.43 -0.09
C ALA A 85 -4.25 23.47 -1.57
N GLU A 86 -5.55 23.29 -1.83
CA GLU A 86 -6.14 23.32 -3.17
C GLU A 86 -6.54 24.72 -3.67
N GLY A 87 -6.40 25.77 -2.86
CA GLY A 87 -6.95 27.11 -3.15
C GLY A 87 -6.02 28.12 -3.81
N GLU A 88 -4.71 27.84 -3.89
CA GLU A 88 -3.67 28.83 -4.23
C GLU A 88 -2.97 28.56 -5.57
N GLY A 89 -3.65 28.00 -6.57
CA GLY A 89 -3.04 27.71 -7.88
C GLY A 89 -1.86 26.72 -7.81
N ARG A 90 -1.79 25.93 -6.73
CA ARG A 90 -0.85 24.83 -6.55
C ARG A 90 -1.30 23.64 -7.39
N VAL A 91 -0.33 22.94 -7.97
CA VAL A 91 -0.48 21.66 -8.66
C VAL A 91 0.22 20.60 -7.78
N PRO A 92 -0.48 19.99 -6.81
CA PRO A 92 0.11 18.97 -5.97
C PRO A 92 0.45 17.73 -6.80
N PHE A 93 1.65 17.20 -6.62
CA PHE A 93 2.01 15.91 -7.20
C PHE A 93 1.31 14.76 -6.45
N VAL A 94 0.78 13.81 -7.21
CA VAL A 94 0.23 12.56 -6.67
C VAL A 94 0.80 11.40 -7.46
N PHE A 95 1.32 10.40 -6.76
CA PHE A 95 1.73 9.12 -7.33
C PHE A 95 1.00 8.01 -6.61
N ASN A 96 0.30 7.15 -7.32
CA ASN A 96 -0.36 5.99 -6.72
C ASN A 96 -0.27 4.81 -7.68
N ARG A 97 0.63 3.87 -7.38
CA ARG A 97 0.87 2.71 -8.24
C ARG A 97 1.09 1.47 -7.42
N SER A 98 0.50 0.37 -7.87
CA SER A 98 0.70 -0.97 -7.32
C SER A 98 1.51 -1.84 -8.28
N TYR A 99 2.29 -2.73 -7.69
CA TYR A 99 3.22 -3.61 -8.38
C TYR A 99 3.03 -5.04 -7.89
N ASP A 100 3.04 -5.99 -8.83
CA ASP A 100 2.93 -7.40 -8.52
C ASP A 100 4.30 -7.98 -8.15
N VAL A 101 4.34 -8.66 -7.02
CA VAL A 101 5.51 -9.44 -6.56
C VAL A 101 5.09 -10.85 -6.16
N SER A 102 3.98 -11.32 -6.72
CA SER A 102 3.37 -12.60 -6.37
C SER A 102 4.33 -13.76 -6.63
N GLY A 103 4.24 -14.80 -5.79
CA GLY A 103 5.09 -15.99 -5.92
C GLY A 103 6.51 -15.85 -5.36
N LYS A 104 6.86 -14.69 -4.78
CA LYS A 104 8.18 -14.45 -4.19
C LYS A 104 8.08 -14.37 -2.67
N LYS A 105 9.10 -14.85 -1.96
CA LYS A 105 9.25 -14.66 -0.51
C LYS A 105 10.12 -13.46 -0.15
N ASN A 106 11.07 -13.13 -1.03
CA ASN A 106 11.99 -12.01 -0.88
C ASN A 106 12.10 -11.31 -2.24
N VAL A 107 12.10 -9.98 -2.24
CA VAL A 107 12.25 -9.17 -3.46
C VAL A 107 13.10 -7.96 -3.14
N HIS A 108 14.16 -7.80 -3.91
CA HIS A 108 14.84 -6.52 -4.04
C HIS A 108 14.14 -5.70 -5.14
N VAL A 109 13.70 -4.50 -4.79
CA VAL A 109 13.02 -3.56 -5.70
C VAL A 109 13.92 -2.37 -5.93
N HIS A 110 14.20 -2.10 -7.20
CA HIS A 110 14.99 -0.96 -7.66
C HIS A 110 14.39 -0.47 -8.98
N HIS A 111 13.94 0.79 -9.03
CA HIS A 111 13.41 1.41 -10.24
C HIS A 111 13.38 2.94 -10.15
N HIS A 112 13.09 3.59 -11.28
CA HIS A 112 12.93 5.04 -11.37
C HIS A 112 11.56 5.47 -11.93
N ASP A 113 10.53 4.68 -11.64
CA ASP A 113 9.16 4.89 -12.17
C ASP A 113 8.49 6.19 -11.72
N ILE A 114 8.97 6.81 -10.64
CA ILE A 114 8.37 8.00 -10.04
C ILE A 114 8.95 9.23 -10.76
N VAL A 115 8.24 9.69 -11.79
CA VAL A 115 8.57 10.92 -12.52
C VAL A 115 7.75 12.07 -11.98
N ILE A 116 8.42 13.06 -11.38
CA ILE A 116 7.79 14.27 -10.85
C ILE A 116 7.73 15.33 -11.97
N PRO A 117 6.55 15.76 -12.43
CA PRO A 117 6.42 16.67 -13.57
C PRO A 117 6.90 18.09 -13.20
N GLU A 118 7.38 18.85 -14.19
CA GLU A 118 7.93 20.21 -14.00
C GLU A 118 6.95 21.20 -13.36
N ASP A 119 5.64 20.99 -13.50
CA ASP A 119 4.60 21.84 -12.93
C ASP A 119 4.22 21.46 -11.49
N ALA A 120 4.80 20.38 -10.94
CA ALA A 120 4.57 19.96 -9.56
C ALA A 120 4.97 21.08 -8.59
N THR A 121 4.10 21.34 -7.61
CA THR A 121 4.35 22.36 -6.59
C THR A 121 5.43 21.88 -5.61
N PRO A 122 6.54 22.62 -5.44
CA PRO A 122 7.54 22.31 -4.42
C PRO A 122 6.97 22.36 -3.01
N GLY A 123 7.53 21.58 -2.10
CA GLY A 123 7.13 21.56 -0.69
C GLY A 123 7.17 20.17 -0.07
N ASP A 124 6.52 20.03 1.08
CA ASP A 124 6.51 18.80 1.86
C ASP A 124 5.47 17.80 1.34
N TYR A 125 5.88 16.54 1.20
CA TYR A 125 5.08 15.42 0.74
C TYR A 125 5.30 14.21 1.65
N HIS A 126 4.32 13.31 1.66
CA HIS A 126 4.47 11.97 2.23
C HIS A 126 4.73 10.97 1.11
N LEU A 127 5.70 10.09 1.31
CA LEU A 127 5.89 8.87 0.55
C LEU A 127 5.52 7.69 1.45
N MET A 128 4.51 6.95 1.03
CA MET A 128 4.04 5.75 1.71
C MET A 128 4.33 4.52 0.85
N VAL A 129 4.87 3.48 1.47
CA VAL A 129 4.97 2.15 0.86
C VAL A 129 4.11 1.19 1.66
N TYR A 130 3.25 0.45 0.97
CA TYR A 130 2.44 -0.63 1.52
C TYR A 130 2.90 -1.94 0.90
N CYS A 131 3.04 -3.00 1.70
CA CYS A 131 3.34 -4.34 1.24
C CYS A 131 2.26 -5.30 1.76
N THR A 132 1.67 -6.06 0.86
CA THR A 132 0.63 -7.06 1.16
C THR A 132 1.14 -8.45 0.79
N ASP A 133 0.96 -9.41 1.69
CA ASP A 133 1.24 -10.81 1.44
C ASP A 133 0.07 -11.55 0.73
N ALA A 134 0.25 -12.83 0.46
CA ALA A 134 -0.75 -13.68 -0.19
C ALA A 134 -1.96 -13.99 0.72
N ALA A 135 -1.79 -13.97 2.04
CA ALA A 135 -2.85 -14.17 3.03
C ALA A 135 -3.69 -12.90 3.27
N GLY A 136 -3.19 -11.74 2.83
CA GLY A 136 -3.82 -10.43 2.97
C GLY A 136 -3.33 -9.61 4.17
N ASN A 137 -2.27 -10.04 4.87
CA ASN A 137 -1.69 -9.16 5.90
C ASN A 137 -0.87 -8.04 5.24
N GLU A 138 -0.81 -6.90 5.92
CA GLU A 138 -0.21 -5.69 5.38
C GLU A 138 0.69 -4.99 6.40
N THR A 139 1.84 -4.54 5.91
CA THR A 139 2.76 -3.61 6.56
C THR A 139 2.86 -2.34 5.72
N HIS A 140 3.05 -1.19 6.37
CA HIS A 140 3.36 0.05 5.68
C HIS A 140 4.49 0.81 6.37
N ILE A 141 5.18 1.65 5.60
CA ILE A 141 6.15 2.63 6.09
C ILE A 141 5.86 3.98 5.44
N ALA A 142 6.18 5.05 6.16
CA ALA A 142 6.06 6.42 5.72
C ALA A 142 7.43 7.11 5.73
N ARG A 143 7.65 7.99 4.76
CA ARG A 143 8.73 8.96 4.73
C ARG A 143 8.18 10.35 4.48
N ASN A 144 8.67 11.34 5.22
CA ASN A 144 8.54 12.73 4.77
C ASN A 144 9.59 12.98 3.68
N ILE A 145 9.19 13.60 2.58
CA ILE A 145 10.08 13.98 1.48
C ILE A 145 9.77 15.41 1.06
N VAL A 146 10.72 16.06 0.41
CA VAL A 146 10.57 17.44 -0.08
C VAL A 146 10.69 17.44 -1.60
N LEU A 147 9.66 17.88 -2.33
CA LEU A 147 9.82 18.13 -3.75
C LEU A 147 10.46 19.50 -3.96
N SER A 148 11.53 19.55 -4.75
CA SER A 148 12.39 20.73 -4.92
C SER A 148 12.76 20.95 -6.38
N THR A 149 12.85 22.21 -6.81
CA THR A 149 13.34 22.59 -8.15
C THR A 149 14.86 22.72 -8.20
N THR A 150 15.56 22.57 -7.06
CA THR A 150 17.01 22.79 -6.94
C THR A 150 17.72 21.68 -6.18
N ALA A 151 17.05 20.55 -5.91
CA ALA A 151 17.74 19.38 -5.39
C ALA A 151 18.78 18.90 -6.41
N GLU A 152 19.86 18.30 -5.93
CA GLU A 152 20.77 17.60 -6.83
C GLU A 152 20.01 16.39 -7.41
N GLU A 153 20.27 16.09 -8.68
CA GLU A 153 19.72 14.89 -9.28
C GLU A 153 20.41 13.69 -8.64
N ASP A 154 19.64 12.76 -8.09
CA ASP A 154 20.23 11.54 -7.53
C ASP A 154 20.98 10.80 -8.65
N HIS A 155 22.21 10.43 -8.32
CA HIS A 155 23.07 9.68 -9.21
C HIS A 155 23.21 8.28 -8.61
N ASP A 156 22.64 7.28 -9.28
CA ASP A 156 22.90 5.87 -8.98
C ASP A 156 24.43 5.66 -9.03
N GLU A 157 25.07 5.32 -7.91
CA GLU A 157 26.46 4.79 -7.88
C GLU A 157 26.46 3.26 -7.97
#